data_AF-A0A7W1TUG1-F1
#
_entry.id   AF-A0A7W1TUG1-F1
#
_cell.length_a   1.000
_cell.length_b   1.000
_cell.length_c   1.000
_cell.angle_alpha   90.00
_cell.angle_beta   90.00
_cell.angle_gamma   90.00
#
_symmetry.space_group_name_H-M   'P 1'
#
loop_
_entity.id
_entity.type
_entity.pdbx_description
1 polymer ?
#
loop_
_entity_poly.entity_id
_entity_poly.type
_entity_poly.pdbx_seq_one_letter_code
_entity_poly.pdbx_strand_id
1 'polypeptide(L)'
;MPVVYVNGRISDAADAVIPVFDHGFLYGEGVYETLRTYGGKPFLFDAHMKRLRRSAGMITLDVPGTDDEMMAKIRDTVAAEPGIGEAYIRIL
;
A
#
# COMPACT_ATOMS: atom_id res chain seq x y z
N MET A 1 -11.33 -7.87 -10.22
CA MET A 1 -10.83 -6.48 -10.41
C MET A 1 -9.86 -6.24 -9.27
N PRO A 2 -8.84 -5.37 -9.38
CA PRO A 2 -7.91 -5.24 -8.26
C PRO A 2 -8.66 -4.81 -6.98
N VAL A 3 -8.33 -5.45 -5.86
CA VAL A 3 -8.80 -5.06 -4.52
C VAL A 3 -7.91 -3.97 -3.96
N VAL A 4 -8.51 -3.02 -3.24
CA VAL A 4 -7.82 -1.85 -2.71
C VAL A 4 -8.20 -1.65 -1.26
N TYR A 5 -7.20 -1.39 -0.42
CA TYR A 5 -7.38 -0.93 0.95
C TYR A 5 -7.31 0.60 0.99
N VAL A 6 -8.37 1.25 1.49
CA VAL A 6 -8.37 2.70 1.76
C VAL A 6 -9.01 2.94 3.13
N ASN A 7 -8.32 3.63 4.03
CA ASN A 7 -8.82 4.06 5.35
C ASN A 7 -9.54 2.97 6.16
N GLY A 8 -8.99 1.74 6.17
CA GLY A 8 -9.55 0.62 6.95
C GLY A 8 -10.57 -0.23 6.20
N ARG A 9 -10.91 0.11 4.97
CA ARG A 9 -11.87 -0.63 4.14
C ARG A 9 -11.16 -1.27 2.95
N ILE A 10 -11.40 -2.56 2.75
CA ILE A 10 -11.04 -3.28 1.52
C ILE A 10 -12.27 -3.28 0.61
N SER A 11 -12.10 -2.91 -0.65
CA SER A 11 -13.15 -2.92 -1.67
C SER A 11 -12.59 -3.22 -3.05
N ASP A 12 -13.46 -3.48 -4.02
CA ASP A 12 -13.08 -3.45 -5.43
C ASP A 12 -12.56 -2.06 -5.82
N ALA A 13 -11.62 -2.02 -6.78
CA ALA A 13 -11.02 -0.76 -7.24
C ALA A 13 -12.03 0.26 -7.80
N ALA A 14 -13.19 -0.18 -8.30
CA ALA A 14 -14.23 0.75 -8.76
C ALA A 14 -14.88 1.54 -7.61
N ASP A 15 -14.85 0.99 -6.39
CA ASP A 15 -15.46 1.60 -5.21
C ASP A 15 -14.42 2.31 -4.31
N ALA A 16 -13.14 2.17 -4.64
CA ALA A 16 -12.05 2.78 -3.88
C ALA A 16 -11.97 4.28 -4.17
N VAL A 17 -12.17 5.11 -3.14
CA VAL A 17 -12.20 6.57 -3.25
C VAL A 17 -11.30 7.24 -2.23
N ILE A 18 -10.71 8.36 -2.62
CA ILE A 18 -10.02 9.31 -1.74
C ILE A 18 -10.71 10.69 -1.85
N PRO A 19 -10.59 11.56 -0.84
CA PRO A 19 -11.09 12.92 -0.94
C PRO A 19 -10.43 13.70 -2.08
N VAL A 20 -11.20 14.51 -2.82
CA VAL A 20 -10.66 15.38 -3.89
C VAL A 20 -9.70 16.45 -3.36
N PHE A 21 -9.77 16.75 -2.07
CA PHE A 21 -8.86 17.70 -1.40
C PHE A 21 -7.67 17.03 -0.73
N ASP A 22 -7.48 15.72 -0.94
CA ASP A 22 -6.25 15.05 -0.49
C ASP A 22 -5.03 15.71 -1.15
N HIS A 23 -4.03 16.08 -0.35
CA HIS A 23 -2.85 16.76 -0.86
C HIS A 23 -2.01 15.88 -1.81
N GLY A 24 -2.05 14.56 -1.61
CA GLY A 24 -1.47 13.61 -2.55
C GLY A 24 -2.13 13.69 -3.92
N PHE A 25 -3.43 13.96 -3.98
CA PHE A 25 -4.15 14.20 -5.23
C PHE A 25 -3.92 15.60 -5.80
N LEU A 26 -4.06 16.65 -4.98
CA LEU A 26 -3.97 18.04 -5.43
C LEU A 26 -2.56 18.46 -5.85
N TYR A 27 -1.54 18.00 -5.12
CA TYR A 27 -0.18 18.51 -5.22
C TYR A 27 0.87 17.42 -5.44
N GLY A 28 0.47 16.14 -5.46
CA GLY A 28 1.42 15.03 -5.51
C GLY A 28 2.22 14.88 -4.22
N GLU A 29 1.72 15.42 -3.11
CA GLU A 29 2.37 15.33 -1.80
C GLU A 29 2.18 13.92 -1.22
N GLY A 30 3.10 13.02 -1.54
CA GLY A 30 3.06 11.64 -1.09
C GLY A 30 4.26 10.84 -1.58
N VAL A 31 4.38 9.61 -1.10
CA VAL A 31 5.39 8.66 -1.55
C VAL A 31 4.71 7.33 -1.83
N TYR A 32 5.27 6.53 -2.73
CA TYR A 32 4.70 5.22 -3.04
C TYR A 32 5.76 4.15 -3.09
N GLU A 33 5.32 2.91 -2.90
CA GLU A 33 6.13 1.72 -3.13
C GLU A 33 5.41 0.75 -4.04
N THR A 34 6.21 -0.02 -4.77
CA THR A 34 5.74 -1.14 -5.59
C THR A 34 6.53 -2.37 -5.22
N LEU A 35 5.83 -3.44 -4.87
CA LEU A 35 6.41 -4.74 -4.54
C LEU A 35 5.63 -5.87 -5.20
N ARG A 36 6.27 -7.02 -5.32
CA ARG A 36 5.68 -8.24 -5.90
C ARG A 36 5.78 -9.39 -4.91
N THR A 37 4.79 -10.27 -4.89
CA THR A 37 4.91 -11.53 -4.16
C THR A 37 5.62 -12.61 -4.99
N TYR A 38 6.27 -13.52 -4.27
CA TYR A 38 6.73 -14.79 -4.80
C TYR A 38 6.38 -15.87 -3.77
N GLY A 39 5.67 -16.92 -4.19
CA GLY A 39 5.08 -17.90 -3.28
C GLY A 39 4.10 -17.27 -2.28
N GLY A 40 3.38 -16.22 -2.72
CA GLY A 40 2.44 -15.48 -1.87
C GLY A 40 3.09 -14.60 -0.79
N LYS A 41 4.42 -14.44 -0.80
CA LYS A 41 5.15 -13.59 0.16
C LYS A 41 5.72 -12.35 -0.52
N PRO A 42 5.50 -11.14 0.01
CA PRO A 42 6.16 -9.93 -0.48
C PRO A 42 7.68 -10.06 -0.50
N PHE A 43 8.29 -9.90 -1.67
CA PHE A 43 9.74 -9.99 -1.82
C PHE A 43 10.42 -8.71 -1.34
N LEU A 44 11.50 -8.87 -0.54
CA LEU A 44 12.29 -7.79 0.02
C LEU A 44 11.48 -6.72 0.80
N PHE A 45 10.42 -7.15 1.48
CA PHE A 45 9.51 -6.25 2.20
C PHE A 45 10.23 -5.21 3.07
N ASP A 46 11.17 -5.65 3.92
CA ASP A 46 11.90 -4.77 4.82
C ASP A 46 12.70 -3.68 4.07
N ALA A 47 13.26 -4.03 2.91
CA ALA A 47 13.97 -3.07 2.07
C ALA A 47 13.03 -2.04 1.44
N HIS A 48 11.83 -2.47 1.02
CA HIS A 48 10.77 -1.58 0.53
C HIS A 48 10.28 -0.65 1.65
N MET A 49 10.01 -1.16 2.86
CA MET A 49 9.53 -0.34 3.98
C MET A 49 10.58 0.67 4.45
N LYS A 50 11.85 0.26 4.52
CA LYS A 50 12.96 1.17 4.78
C LYS A 50 13.06 2.28 3.73
N ARG A 51 12.79 1.99 2.45
CA ARG A 51 12.79 2.99 1.38
C ARG A 51 11.57 3.91 1.50
N LEU A 52 10.37 3.37 1.69
CA LEU A 52 9.14 4.14 1.89
C LEU A 52 9.29 5.16 3.02
N ARG A 53 9.70 4.71 4.21
CA ARG A 53 9.88 5.57 5.39
C ARG A 53 10.98 6.61 5.18
N ARG A 54 12.09 6.24 4.53
CA ARG A 54 13.15 7.20 4.20
C ARG A 54 12.63 8.27 3.24
N SER A 55 11.91 7.90 2.19
CA SER A 55 11.34 8.84 1.22
C SER A 55 10.31 9.76 1.88
N ALA A 56 9.42 9.21 2.72
CA ALA A 56 8.44 10.01 3.48
C ALA A 56 9.14 11.03 4.39
N GLY A 57 10.20 10.60 5.10
CA GLY A 57 11.01 11.49 5.93
C GLY A 57 11.71 12.62 5.16
N MET A 58 12.03 12.44 3.86
CA MET A 58 12.61 13.51 3.03
C MET A 58 11.62 14.64 2.72
N ILE A 59 10.31 14.37 2.80
CA ILE A 59 9.25 15.35 2.61
C ILE A 59 8.52 15.68 3.93
N THR A 60 9.07 15.27 5.08
CA THR A 60 8.45 15.47 6.40
C THR A 60 7.05 14.85 6.52
N LEU A 61 6.82 13.74 5.82
CA LEU A 61 5.57 12.98 5.88
C LEU A 61 5.71 11.83 6.89
N ASP A 62 4.79 11.76 7.84
CA ASP A 62 4.70 10.64 8.78
C ASP A 62 3.99 9.45 8.13
N VAL A 63 4.62 8.27 8.22
CA VAL A 63 4.01 7.00 7.78
C VAL A 63 3.37 6.32 9.00
N PRO A 64 2.04 6.27 9.10
CA PRO A 64 1.36 5.77 10.30
C PRO A 64 1.50 4.25 10.44
N GLY A 65 1.63 3.80 11.68
CA GLY A 65 1.72 2.40 12.04
C GLY A 65 3.12 1.79 11.87
N THR A 66 3.25 0.55 12.30
CA THR A 66 4.48 -0.27 12.22
C THR A 66 4.56 -1.05 10.91
N ASP A 67 5.75 -1.56 10.59
CA ASP A 67 5.95 -2.40 9.39
C ASP A 67 5.16 -3.73 9.49
N ASP A 68 4.97 -4.25 10.70
CA ASP A 68 4.14 -5.44 10.96
C ASP A 68 2.65 -5.18 10.69
N GLU A 69 2.15 -4.01 11.11
CA GLU A 69 0.77 -3.59 10.81
C GLU A 69 0.57 -3.36 9.30
N MET A 70 1.57 -2.80 8.62
CA MET A 70 1.55 -2.64 7.16
C MET A 70 1.52 -3.99 6.46
N MET A 71 2.36 -4.94 6.89
CA MET A 71 2.37 -6.31 6.36
C MET A 71 1.02 -7.00 6.59
N ALA A 72 0.39 -6.82 7.75
CA ALA A 72 -0.94 -7.36 8.03
C ALA A 72 -1.98 -6.82 7.03
N LYS A 73 -2.04 -5.50 6.84
CA LYS A 73 -2.95 -4.86 5.86
C LYS A 73 -2.72 -5.38 4.43
N ILE A 74 -1.47 -5.56 4.02
CA ILE A 74 -1.13 -6.11 2.71
C ILE A 74 -1.64 -7.55 2.58
N ARG A 75 -1.42 -8.39 3.58
CA ARG A 75 -1.91 -9.78 3.57
C ARG A 75 -3.43 -9.84 3.51
N ASP A 76 -4.11 -9.03 4.31
CA ASP A 76 -5.57 -8.98 4.33
C ASP A 76 -6.13 -8.52 2.98
N THR A 77 -5.48 -7.52 2.37
CA THR A 77 -5.84 -7.03 1.04
C THR A 77 -5.61 -8.08 -0.04
N VAL A 78 -4.46 -8.77 -0.04
CA VAL A 78 -4.17 -9.84 -1.01
C VAL A 78 -5.13 -11.03 -0.84
N ALA A 79 -5.47 -11.39 0.40
CA ALA A 79 -6.40 -12.47 0.69
C ALA A 79 -7.83 -12.19 0.22
N ALA A 80 -8.19 -10.91 0.05
CA ALA A 80 -9.48 -10.49 -0.48
C ALA A 80 -9.64 -10.68 -2.00
N GLU A 81 -8.56 -10.97 -2.74
CA GLU A 81 -8.61 -11.35 -4.17
C GLU A 81 -8.36 -12.86 -4.33
N PRO A 82 -9.41 -13.68 -4.47
CA PRO A 82 -9.27 -15.13 -4.59
C PRO A 82 -8.52 -15.52 -5.86
N GLY A 83 -7.53 -16.40 -5.72
CA GLY A 83 -6.84 -17.02 -6.87
C GLY A 83 -5.77 -16.15 -7.55
N ILE A 84 -5.39 -15.01 -6.97
CA ILE A 84 -4.40 -14.08 -7.55
C ILE A 84 -3.01 -14.71 -7.80
N GLY A 85 -2.65 -15.78 -7.08
CA GLY A 85 -1.39 -16.50 -7.23
C GLY A 85 -0.19 -15.67 -6.79
N GLU A 86 0.22 -14.70 -7.62
CA GLU A 86 1.20 -13.68 -7.27
C GLU A 86 0.61 -12.27 -7.42
N ALA A 87 0.76 -11.46 -6.38
CA ALA A 87 0.24 -10.11 -6.32
C ALA A 87 1.30 -9.07 -6.70
N TYR A 88 0.85 -8.05 -7.42
CA TYR A 88 1.54 -6.77 -7.60
C TYR A 88 0.90 -5.78 -6.63
N ILE A 89 1.66 -5.34 -5.64
CA ILE A 89 1.17 -4.52 -4.52
C ILE A 89 1.72 -3.11 -4.68
N ARG A 90 0.84 -2.11 -4.56
CA ARG A 90 1.21 -0.70 -4.55
C ARG A 90 0.72 -0.03 -3.28
N ILE A 91 1.65 0.57 -2.55
CA ILE A 91 1.41 1.35 -1.34
C ILE A 91 1.53 2.81 -1.72
N LEU A 92 0.58 3.64 -1.30
CA LEU A 92 0.49 5.09 -1.55
C LEU A 92 0.37 5.82 -0.20
#